data_AF-A0A7X2MSP4-F1
#
_entry.id   AF-A0A7X2MSP4-F1
#
_cell.length_a   1.000
_cell.length_b   1.000
_cell.length_c   1.000
_cell.angle_alpha   90.00
_cell.angle_beta   90.00
_cell.angle_gamma   90.00
#
_symmetry.space_group_name_H-M   'P 1'
#
loop_
_entity.id
_entity.type
_entity.pdbx_description
1 polymer ?
#
loop_
_entity_poly.entity_id
_entity_poly.type
_entity_poly.pdbx_seq_one_letter_code
_entity_poly.pdbx_strand_id
1 'polypeptide(L)'
;RRDSFCGKISLCNNLRQYGIPFTLTRQHVCALSGDVFMQDLQRFSQLCRVVNAMRRVRVGAIGARPAGFNTVRYSEKLLEKMGIAVETLDLSEIFTRTNRLRDDDIRVAEKREILEANADARGIPGDKLVTMAKLFVVISEWISDNDIDTTAIQCWTSLQENLGINVCSIMSVMSGQLMPSACEVDVMGALSMYALASCSLNPASLADWNNNFGDERDKCVLFHCGNFASASLESATMGTADIIGTTVGKENTCGAVHGRMKQG
;
A
#
# COMPACT_ATOMS: atom_id res chain seq x y z
N ARG A 1 -28.04 -4.92 34.63
CA ARG A 1 -29.11 -5.71 35.29
C ARG A 1 -28.55 -7.09 35.64
N ARG A 2 -29.18 -7.84 36.55
CA ARG A 2 -28.66 -9.13 37.06
C ARG A 2 -28.77 -10.30 36.06
N ASP A 3 -29.25 -10.05 34.85
CA ASP A 3 -29.63 -11.03 33.82
C ASP A 3 -28.86 -10.88 32.49
N SER A 4 -27.83 -10.03 32.43
CA SER A 4 -27.07 -9.79 31.19
C SER A 4 -26.49 -11.07 30.56
N PHE A 5 -26.18 -12.08 31.39
CA PHE A 5 -25.60 -13.35 30.93
C PHE A 5 -26.57 -14.13 30.04
N CYS A 6 -27.81 -14.35 30.49
CA CYS A 6 -28.84 -15.09 29.74
C CYS A 6 -29.42 -14.26 28.59
N GLY A 7 -29.52 -12.94 28.77
CA GLY A 7 -29.95 -12.02 27.71
C GLY A 7 -29.03 -12.07 26.50
N LYS A 8 -27.70 -12.05 26.72
CA LYS A 8 -26.71 -12.14 25.63
C LYS A 8 -26.76 -13.50 24.92
N ILE A 9 -26.90 -14.61 25.66
CA ILE A 9 -27.06 -15.95 25.06
C ILE A 9 -28.28 -15.99 24.14
N SER A 10 -29.42 -15.50 24.63
CA SER A 10 -30.68 -15.49 23.88
C SER A 10 -30.57 -14.62 22.61
N LEU A 11 -29.97 -13.43 22.72
CA LEU A 11 -29.72 -12.55 21.58
C LEU A 11 -28.81 -13.22 20.54
N CYS A 12 -27.67 -13.77 20.96
CA CYS A 12 -26.73 -14.44 20.06
C CYS A 12 -27.35 -15.65 19.37
N ASN A 13 -28.19 -16.41 20.08
CA ASN A 13 -28.95 -17.50 19.48
C ASN A 13 -29.90 -16.99 18.38
N ASN A 14 -30.64 -15.91 18.62
CA ASN A 14 -31.51 -15.32 17.60
C ASN A 14 -30.71 -14.84 16.38
N LEU A 15 -29.62 -14.10 16.58
CA LEU A 15 -28.78 -13.63 15.48
C LEU A 15 -28.23 -14.80 14.63
N ARG A 16 -27.81 -15.88 15.30
CA ARG A 16 -27.36 -17.11 14.64
C ARG A 16 -28.49 -17.76 13.81
N GLN A 17 -29.70 -17.85 14.35
CA GLN A 17 -30.85 -18.43 13.64
C GLN A 17 -31.24 -17.61 12.40
N TYR A 18 -31.12 -16.28 12.46
CA TYR A 18 -31.35 -15.39 11.31
C TYR A 18 -30.16 -15.29 10.35
N GLY A 19 -29.04 -15.97 10.62
CA GLY A 19 -27.84 -15.89 9.78
C GLY A 19 -27.16 -14.52 9.77
N ILE A 20 -27.38 -13.70 10.82
CA ILE A 20 -26.79 -12.37 10.94
C ILE A 20 -25.40 -12.50 11.59
N PRO A 21 -24.31 -12.13 10.90
CA PRO A 21 -22.97 -12.17 11.49
C PRO A 21 -22.84 -11.18 12.66
N PHE A 22 -22.18 -11.59 13.74
CA PHE A 22 -21.93 -10.73 14.91
C PHE A 22 -20.55 -11.01 15.52
N THR A 23 -20.06 -10.07 16.32
CA THR A 23 -18.82 -10.19 17.10
C THR A 23 -19.14 -10.18 18.59
N LEU A 24 -18.35 -10.90 19.38
CA LEU A 24 -18.46 -10.91 20.83
C LEU A 24 -17.40 -10.00 21.47
N THR A 25 -17.78 -9.39 22.60
CA THR A 25 -16.85 -8.74 23.54
C THR A 25 -15.89 -9.79 24.14
N ARG A 26 -14.70 -9.36 24.60
CA ARG A 26 -13.68 -10.26 25.20
C ARG A 26 -14.19 -10.96 26.45
N GLN A 27 -15.01 -10.26 27.23
CA GLN A 27 -15.70 -10.83 28.38
C GLN A 27 -17.17 -11.06 28.04
N HIS A 28 -17.78 -12.11 28.60
CA HIS A 28 -19.19 -12.38 28.34
C HIS A 28 -20.08 -11.22 28.80
N VAL A 29 -19.78 -10.65 29.96
CA VAL A 29 -20.42 -9.45 30.51
C VAL A 29 -19.35 -8.53 31.12
N CYS A 30 -19.54 -7.22 31.03
CA CYS A 30 -18.70 -6.22 31.67
C CYS A 30 -19.53 -4.94 31.95
N ALA A 31 -18.99 -4.02 32.74
CA ALA A 31 -19.61 -2.71 32.95
C ALA A 31 -19.46 -1.84 31.70
N LEU A 32 -20.52 -1.13 31.29
CA LEU A 32 -20.50 -0.25 30.12
C LEU A 32 -19.51 0.92 30.26
N SER A 33 -19.25 1.36 31.49
CA SER A 33 -18.28 2.42 31.79
C SER A 33 -16.86 1.89 32.02
N GLY A 34 -16.63 0.59 31.88
CA GLY A 34 -15.32 -0.03 32.12
C GLY A 34 -14.42 0.00 30.89
N ASP A 35 -13.11 0.09 31.12
CA ASP A 35 -12.09 0.15 30.05
C ASP A 35 -12.15 -1.07 29.11
N VAL A 36 -12.53 -2.24 29.64
CA VAL A 36 -12.67 -3.47 28.85
C VAL A 36 -13.71 -3.30 27.73
N PHE A 37 -14.85 -2.67 28.04
CA PHE A 37 -15.90 -2.42 27.05
C PHE A 37 -15.48 -1.35 26.03
N MET A 38 -14.83 -0.28 26.49
CA MET A 38 -14.31 0.76 25.59
C MET A 38 -13.33 0.19 24.56
N GLN A 39 -12.40 -0.66 25.00
CA GLN A 39 -11.46 -1.35 24.11
C GLN A 39 -12.17 -2.31 23.14
N ASP A 40 -13.20 -3.02 23.58
CA ASP A 40 -13.99 -3.90 22.70
C ASP A 40 -14.76 -3.08 21.64
N LEU A 41 -15.28 -1.91 22.00
CA LEU A 41 -15.95 -1.00 21.08
C LEU A 41 -14.98 -0.42 20.05
N GLN A 42 -13.77 -0.04 20.48
CA GLN A 42 -12.69 0.41 19.58
C GLN A 42 -12.31 -0.68 18.58
N ARG A 43 -12.12 -1.92 19.06
CA ARG A 43 -11.84 -3.08 18.19
C ARG A 43 -12.99 -3.35 17.21
N PHE A 44 -14.23 -3.27 17.66
CA PHE A 44 -15.39 -3.45 16.79
C PHE A 44 -15.46 -2.37 15.71
N SER A 45 -15.21 -1.10 16.06
CA SER A 45 -15.12 0.01 15.10
C SER A 45 -14.03 -0.22 14.05
N GLN A 46 -12.84 -0.69 14.46
CA GLN A 46 -11.76 -1.08 13.55
C GLN A 46 -12.19 -2.19 12.59
N LEU A 47 -12.82 -3.25 13.10
CA LEU A 47 -13.36 -4.35 12.28
C LEU A 47 -14.40 -3.85 11.27
N CYS A 48 -15.31 -2.97 11.69
CA CYS A 48 -16.30 -2.37 10.79
C CYS A 48 -15.64 -1.58 9.66
N ARG A 49 -14.55 -0.83 9.93
CA ARG A 49 -13.81 -0.12 8.88
C ARG A 49 -13.22 -1.08 7.85
N VAL A 50 -12.56 -2.14 8.30
CA VAL A 50 -11.99 -3.15 7.40
C VAL A 50 -13.09 -3.81 6.56
N VAL A 51 -14.18 -4.26 7.19
CA VAL A 51 -15.29 -4.88 6.45
C VAL A 51 -15.91 -3.91 5.45
N ASN A 52 -16.05 -2.63 5.80
CA ASN A 52 -16.60 -1.63 4.90
C ASN A 52 -15.66 -1.34 3.72
N ALA A 53 -14.37 -1.14 4.00
CA ALA A 53 -13.34 -0.89 2.99
C ALA A 53 -13.26 -2.08 2.02
N MET A 54 -13.20 -3.31 2.52
CA MET A 54 -12.99 -4.52 1.72
C MET A 54 -14.16 -4.93 0.81
N ARG A 55 -15.38 -4.38 1.00
CA ARG A 55 -16.59 -4.85 0.29
C ARG A 55 -16.66 -4.48 -1.19
N ARG A 56 -15.92 -3.47 -1.63
CA ARG A 56 -15.96 -2.93 -3.00
C ARG A 56 -14.60 -2.43 -3.46
N VAL A 57 -13.53 -3.03 -2.93
CA VAL A 57 -12.17 -2.57 -3.23
C VAL A 57 -11.90 -2.71 -4.71
N ARG A 58 -11.28 -1.67 -5.27
CA ARG A 58 -10.76 -1.66 -6.63
C ARG A 58 -9.24 -1.58 -6.55
N VAL A 59 -8.58 -2.65 -6.97
CA VAL A 59 -7.10 -2.72 -6.98
C VAL A 59 -6.60 -2.38 -8.37
N GLY A 60 -5.74 -1.37 -8.48
CA GLY A 60 -5.07 -1.04 -9.73
C GLY A 60 -3.80 -1.88 -9.94
N ALA A 61 -3.82 -2.83 -10.87
CA ALA A 61 -2.67 -3.63 -11.25
C ALA A 61 -1.97 -3.02 -12.48
N ILE A 62 -0.84 -2.37 -12.25
CA ILE A 62 -0.09 -1.67 -13.29
C ILE A 62 1.07 -2.54 -13.78
N GLY A 63 1.05 -2.91 -15.05
CA GLY A 63 2.07 -3.74 -15.70
C GLY A 63 1.93 -5.24 -15.42
N ALA A 64 2.96 -5.98 -15.82
CA ALA A 64 2.99 -7.43 -15.72
C ALA A 64 3.64 -7.91 -14.42
N ARG A 65 3.01 -8.88 -13.77
CA ARG A 65 3.58 -9.60 -12.62
C ARG A 65 4.90 -10.29 -13.02
N PRO A 66 5.99 -10.17 -12.23
CA PRO A 66 7.23 -10.87 -12.49
C PRO A 66 7.05 -12.39 -12.56
N ALA A 67 7.50 -13.02 -13.64
CA ALA A 67 7.21 -14.43 -13.93
C ALA A 67 7.60 -15.37 -12.76
N GLY A 68 8.79 -15.17 -12.19
CA GLY A 68 9.34 -15.98 -11.09
C GLY A 68 8.66 -15.80 -9.73
N PHE A 69 7.84 -14.77 -9.55
CA PHE A 69 7.21 -14.47 -8.26
C PHE A 69 5.87 -15.20 -8.16
N ASN A 70 5.93 -16.51 -7.93
CA ASN A 70 4.73 -17.34 -7.81
C ASN A 70 3.94 -17.05 -6.52
N THR A 71 4.61 -16.50 -5.51
CA THR A 71 4.03 -16.11 -4.22
C THR A 71 3.01 -14.98 -4.33
N VAL A 72 3.10 -14.16 -5.37
CA VAL A 72 2.20 -13.02 -5.61
C VAL A 72 1.13 -13.33 -6.68
N ARG A 73 0.94 -14.61 -7.03
CA ARG A 73 -0.14 -15.04 -7.93
C ARG A 73 -1.49 -14.89 -7.22
N TYR A 74 -2.48 -14.47 -7.99
CA TYR A 74 -3.86 -14.36 -7.52
C TYR A 74 -4.83 -14.82 -8.61
N SER A 75 -6.09 -14.98 -8.23
CA SER A 75 -7.17 -15.28 -9.18
C SER A 75 -8.17 -14.12 -9.15
N GLU A 76 -8.19 -13.34 -10.21
CA GLU A 76 -9.15 -12.25 -10.40
C GLU A 76 -10.59 -12.74 -10.28
N LYS A 77 -10.91 -13.91 -10.85
CA LYS A 77 -12.24 -14.55 -10.70
C LYS A 77 -12.62 -14.88 -9.26
N LEU A 78 -11.64 -15.18 -8.40
CA LEU A 78 -11.92 -15.40 -6.97
C LEU A 78 -12.11 -14.07 -6.23
N LEU A 79 -11.31 -13.06 -6.55
CA LEU A 79 -11.46 -11.72 -6.00
C LEU A 79 -12.81 -11.10 -6.38
N GLU A 80 -13.24 -11.25 -7.63
CA GLU A 80 -14.54 -10.77 -8.12
C GLU A 80 -15.70 -11.41 -7.34
N LYS A 81 -15.63 -12.74 -7.07
CA LYS A 81 -16.61 -13.44 -6.22
C LYS A 81 -16.65 -12.91 -4.78
N MET A 82 -15.57 -12.27 -4.33
CA MET A 82 -15.46 -11.64 -3.01
C MET A 82 -15.83 -10.15 -3.04
N GLY A 83 -16.25 -9.60 -4.19
CA GLY A 83 -16.60 -8.20 -4.36
C GLY A 83 -15.40 -7.26 -4.55
N ILE A 84 -14.24 -7.81 -4.91
CA ILE A 84 -13.00 -7.07 -5.17
C ILE A 84 -12.76 -7.05 -6.69
N ALA A 85 -12.62 -5.87 -7.26
CA ALA A 85 -12.27 -5.70 -8.66
C ALA A 85 -10.76 -5.47 -8.82
N VAL A 86 -10.19 -5.99 -9.90
CA VAL A 86 -8.81 -5.69 -10.30
C VAL A 86 -8.86 -4.97 -11.63
N GLU A 87 -8.45 -3.71 -11.64
CA GLU A 87 -8.35 -2.91 -12.86
C GLU A 87 -6.91 -2.94 -13.35
N THR A 88 -6.71 -3.28 -14.62
CA THR A 88 -5.37 -3.42 -15.18
C THR A 88 -5.00 -2.22 -16.05
N LEU A 89 -3.73 -1.80 -15.99
CA LEU A 89 -3.18 -0.79 -16.87
C LEU A 89 -1.82 -1.26 -17.40
N ASP A 90 -1.70 -1.28 -18.72
CA ASP A 90 -0.45 -1.66 -19.37
C ASP A 90 0.61 -0.54 -19.27
N LEU A 91 1.87 -0.93 -19.07
CA LEU A 91 2.95 0.04 -18.97
C LEU A 91 3.18 0.81 -20.28
N SER A 92 2.90 0.23 -21.45
CA SER A 92 3.05 0.95 -22.72
C SER A 92 2.13 2.17 -22.83
N GLU A 93 0.94 2.08 -22.23
CA GLU A 93 0.01 3.20 -22.14
C GLU A 93 0.53 4.27 -21.18
N ILE A 94 1.07 3.86 -20.02
CA ILE A 94 1.73 4.77 -19.08
C ILE A 94 2.89 5.51 -19.75
N PHE A 95 3.77 4.81 -20.46
CA PHE A 95 4.90 5.43 -21.16
C PHE A 95 4.42 6.44 -22.20
N THR A 96 3.40 6.08 -22.98
CA THR A 96 2.82 6.97 -23.98
C THR A 96 2.22 8.22 -23.35
N ARG A 97 1.42 8.08 -22.28
CA ARG A 97 0.81 9.20 -21.56
C ARG A 97 1.87 10.09 -20.89
N THR A 98 2.88 9.48 -20.26
CA THR A 98 3.99 10.17 -19.59
C THR A 98 4.80 11.01 -20.60
N ASN A 99 5.13 10.45 -21.77
CA ASN A 99 5.88 11.15 -22.82
C ASN A 99 5.09 12.27 -23.50
N ARG A 100 3.75 12.23 -23.47
CA ARG A 100 2.88 13.29 -24.02
C ARG A 100 2.75 14.49 -23.09
N LEU A 101 2.94 14.32 -21.78
CA LEU A 101 2.92 15.44 -20.83
C LEU A 101 4.12 16.35 -21.09
N ARG A 102 3.87 17.66 -21.11
CA ARG A 102 4.93 18.66 -21.22
C ARG A 102 5.61 18.86 -19.87
N ASP A 103 6.88 19.26 -19.89
CA ASP A 103 7.66 19.51 -18.67
C ASP A 103 7.11 20.71 -17.88
N ASP A 104 6.48 21.67 -18.57
CA ASP A 104 5.93 22.90 -18.02
C ASP A 104 4.44 22.81 -17.66
N ASP A 105 3.85 21.61 -17.68
CA ASP A 105 2.47 21.39 -17.24
C ASP A 105 2.34 21.66 -15.73
N ILE A 106 1.32 22.43 -15.34
CA ILE A 106 1.12 22.83 -13.92
C ILE A 106 1.01 21.61 -13.00
N ARG A 107 0.38 20.52 -13.47
CA ARG A 107 0.21 19.28 -12.70
C ARG A 107 1.56 18.61 -12.42
N VAL A 108 2.53 18.74 -13.33
CA VAL A 108 3.88 18.20 -13.16
C VAL A 108 4.62 18.98 -12.07
N ALA A 109 4.47 20.31 -12.05
CA ALA A 109 5.06 21.14 -10.98
C ALA A 109 4.49 20.77 -9.61
N GLU A 110 3.16 20.61 -9.50
CA GLU A 110 2.48 20.19 -8.27
C GLU A 110 2.95 18.82 -7.78
N LYS A 111 2.99 17.81 -8.67
CA LYS A 111 3.45 16.46 -8.30
C LYS A 111 4.92 16.43 -7.92
N ARG A 112 5.75 17.26 -8.54
CA ARG A 112 7.16 17.41 -8.17
C ARG A 112 7.31 17.96 -6.74
N GLU A 113 6.56 19.00 -6.40
CA GLU A 113 6.59 19.57 -5.04
C GLU A 113 6.21 18.53 -3.99
N ILE A 114 5.19 17.71 -4.27
CA ILE A 114 4.78 16.61 -3.38
C ILE A 114 5.91 15.58 -3.19
N LEU A 115 6.60 15.21 -4.27
CA LEU A 115 7.74 14.28 -4.19
C LEU A 115 8.87 14.86 -3.34
N GLU A 116 9.26 16.11 -3.59
CA GLU A 116 10.33 16.81 -2.86
C GLU A 116 9.98 17.04 -1.39
N ALA A 117 8.69 17.23 -1.06
CA ALA A 117 8.22 17.32 0.32
C ALA A 117 8.19 15.96 1.04
N ASN A 118 8.02 14.86 0.30
CA ASN A 118 7.91 13.52 0.87
C ASN A 118 9.26 12.95 1.32
N ALA A 119 10.35 13.25 0.62
CA ALA A 119 11.69 12.78 0.97
C ALA A 119 12.76 13.72 0.39
N ASP A 120 13.94 13.76 1.02
CA ASP A 120 15.04 14.60 0.54
C ASP A 120 15.48 14.20 -0.88
N ALA A 121 15.22 15.08 -1.84
CA ALA A 121 15.45 14.83 -3.26
C ALA A 121 16.76 15.39 -3.82
N ARG A 122 17.63 15.99 -2.98
CA ARG A 122 18.81 16.75 -3.44
C ARG A 122 19.80 15.93 -4.28
N GLY A 123 19.82 14.61 -4.08
CA GLY A 123 20.67 13.68 -4.84
C GLY A 123 20.11 13.23 -6.19
N ILE A 124 18.91 13.66 -6.57
CA ILE A 124 18.24 13.23 -7.79
C ILE A 124 18.41 14.27 -8.91
N PRO A 125 18.79 13.87 -10.14
CA PRO A 125 18.82 14.78 -11.28
C PRO A 125 17.45 15.41 -11.57
N GLY A 126 17.43 16.70 -11.93
CA GLY A 126 16.19 17.45 -12.13
C GLY A 126 15.28 16.89 -13.24
N ASP A 127 15.86 16.40 -14.33
CA ASP A 127 15.15 15.73 -15.43
C ASP A 127 14.47 14.42 -14.97
N LYS A 128 15.13 13.66 -14.07
CA LYS A 128 14.55 12.47 -13.45
C LYS A 128 13.40 12.81 -12.50
N LEU A 129 13.50 13.91 -11.74
CA LEU A 129 12.39 14.42 -10.91
C LEU A 129 11.18 14.83 -11.76
N VAL A 130 11.40 15.53 -12.87
CA VAL A 130 10.32 15.88 -13.81
C VAL A 130 9.67 14.61 -14.38
N THR A 131 10.48 13.62 -14.76
CA THR A 131 9.97 12.33 -15.28
C THR A 131 9.12 11.58 -14.22
N MET A 132 9.57 11.53 -12.98
CA MET A 132 8.79 10.97 -11.87
C MET A 132 7.49 11.75 -11.64
N ALA A 133 7.53 13.07 -11.69
CA ALA A 133 6.34 13.90 -11.51
C ALA A 133 5.30 13.68 -12.62
N LYS A 134 5.74 13.57 -13.89
CA LYS A 134 4.85 13.19 -15.01
C LYS A 134 4.23 11.82 -14.81
N LEU A 135 5.03 10.82 -14.42
CA LEU A 135 4.52 9.48 -14.10
C LEU A 135 3.47 9.56 -12.98
N PHE A 136 3.72 10.38 -11.96
CA PHE A 136 2.79 10.57 -10.85
C PHE A 136 1.47 11.22 -11.30
N VAL A 137 1.50 12.19 -12.22
CA VAL A 137 0.28 12.76 -12.82
C VAL A 137 -0.53 11.65 -13.49
N VAL A 138 0.10 10.88 -14.39
CA VAL A 138 -0.57 9.80 -15.15
C VAL A 138 -1.20 8.75 -14.24
N ILE A 139 -0.46 8.29 -13.22
CA ILE A 139 -0.95 7.31 -12.25
C ILE A 139 -2.12 7.91 -11.44
N SER A 140 -2.01 9.16 -10.99
CA SER A 140 -3.05 9.81 -10.18
C SER A 140 -4.35 9.99 -10.96
N GLU A 141 -4.26 10.39 -12.23
CA GLU A 141 -5.43 10.54 -13.10
C GLU A 141 -6.11 9.19 -13.33
N TRP A 142 -5.33 8.16 -13.66
CA TRP A 142 -5.88 6.83 -13.86
C TRP A 142 -6.55 6.27 -12.59
N ILE A 143 -5.94 6.47 -11.43
CA ILE A 143 -6.53 6.10 -10.13
C ILE A 143 -7.87 6.79 -9.93
N SER A 144 -7.92 8.10 -10.15
CA SER A 144 -9.14 8.89 -9.98
C SER A 144 -10.23 8.51 -10.97
N ASP A 145 -9.89 8.33 -12.25
CA ASP A 145 -10.84 8.00 -13.32
C ASP A 145 -11.47 6.62 -13.15
N ASN A 146 -10.81 5.72 -12.40
CA ASN A 146 -11.21 4.33 -12.23
C ASN A 146 -11.59 4.00 -10.78
N ASP A 147 -11.72 4.99 -9.90
CA ASP A 147 -12.07 4.82 -8.48
C ASP A 147 -11.19 3.78 -7.75
N ILE A 148 -9.87 3.85 -7.94
CA ILE A 148 -8.93 2.86 -7.39
C ILE A 148 -8.59 3.18 -5.92
N ASP A 149 -8.67 2.16 -5.07
CA ASP A 149 -8.42 2.27 -3.63
C ASP A 149 -6.97 1.97 -3.22
N THR A 150 -6.29 1.13 -3.99
CA THR A 150 -4.92 0.67 -3.73
C THR A 150 -4.31 0.13 -5.02
N THR A 151 -2.98 0.17 -5.15
CA THR A 151 -2.29 -0.24 -6.38
C THR A 151 -1.27 -1.34 -6.14
N ALA A 152 -0.98 -2.10 -7.18
CA ALA A 152 0.13 -3.02 -7.25
C ALA A 152 0.86 -2.78 -8.57
N ILE A 153 2.15 -2.42 -8.52
CA ILE A 153 2.87 -1.89 -9.68
C ILE A 153 4.04 -2.80 -10.04
N GLN A 154 4.23 -3.02 -11.34
CA GLN A 154 5.46 -3.57 -11.89
C GLN A 154 6.57 -2.53 -11.72
N CYS A 155 7.12 -2.47 -10.51
CA CYS A 155 8.09 -1.46 -10.11
C CYS A 155 9.48 -1.66 -10.75
N TRP A 156 9.73 -2.83 -11.35
CA TRP A 156 10.94 -3.14 -12.11
C TRP A 156 10.69 -4.19 -13.21
N THR A 157 11.54 -4.32 -14.22
CA THR A 157 12.63 -3.42 -14.65
C THR A 157 12.18 -2.39 -15.70
N SER A 158 10.95 -2.51 -16.19
CA SER A 158 10.50 -1.80 -17.39
C SER A 158 10.49 -0.28 -17.21
N LEU A 159 10.15 0.22 -16.01
CA LEU A 159 10.24 1.65 -15.69
C LEU A 159 11.68 2.19 -15.76
N GLN A 160 12.64 1.39 -15.30
CA GLN A 160 14.06 1.78 -15.31
C GLN A 160 14.59 1.81 -16.74
N GLU A 161 14.28 0.80 -17.56
CA GLU A 161 14.75 0.75 -18.94
C GLU A 161 14.13 1.83 -19.84
N ASN A 162 12.86 2.20 -19.59
CA ASN A 162 12.13 3.12 -20.47
C ASN A 162 12.16 4.57 -19.99
N LEU A 163 12.21 4.81 -18.69
CA LEU A 163 12.17 6.16 -18.09
C LEU A 163 13.40 6.48 -17.24
N GLY A 164 14.21 5.49 -16.88
CA GLY A 164 15.38 5.66 -16.02
C GLY A 164 15.02 6.13 -14.61
N ILE A 165 13.88 5.70 -14.08
CA ILE A 165 13.39 6.03 -12.75
C ILE A 165 12.79 4.81 -12.04
N ASN A 166 12.67 4.91 -10.73
CA ASN A 166 11.88 4.04 -9.88
C ASN A 166 10.58 4.74 -9.48
N VAL A 167 9.47 4.00 -9.51
CA VAL A 167 8.16 4.46 -9.04
C VAL A 167 8.05 4.50 -7.51
N CYS A 168 9.05 4.02 -6.77
CA CYS A 168 9.02 3.89 -5.31
C CYS A 168 8.70 5.20 -4.58
N SER A 169 9.21 6.34 -5.03
CA SER A 169 8.91 7.66 -4.47
C SER A 169 7.41 8.00 -4.55
N ILE A 170 6.77 7.67 -5.67
CA ILE A 170 5.33 7.84 -5.87
C ILE A 170 4.57 6.89 -4.96
N MET A 171 4.98 5.62 -4.89
CA MET A 171 4.38 4.61 -4.02
C MET A 171 4.48 5.01 -2.53
N SER A 172 5.60 5.60 -2.12
CA SER A 172 5.82 6.13 -0.78
C SER A 172 4.82 7.23 -0.43
N VAL A 173 4.62 8.20 -1.34
CA VAL A 173 3.60 9.26 -1.18
C VAL A 173 2.22 8.65 -1.03
N MET A 174 1.83 7.75 -1.93
CA MET A 174 0.51 7.11 -1.92
C MET A 174 0.26 6.33 -0.62
N SER A 175 1.24 5.54 -0.17
CA SER A 175 1.19 4.83 1.11
C SER A 175 1.01 5.78 2.30
N GLY A 176 1.67 6.96 2.28
CA GLY A 176 1.49 8.01 3.28
C GLY A 176 0.08 8.61 3.30
N GLN A 177 -0.61 8.58 2.16
CA GLN A 177 -1.99 9.05 1.98
C GLN A 177 -3.04 7.96 2.25
N LEU A 178 -2.65 6.85 2.88
CA LEU A 178 -3.49 5.68 3.14
C LEU A 178 -4.02 4.98 1.87
N MET A 179 -3.37 5.21 0.73
CA MET A 179 -3.54 4.49 -0.52
C MET A 179 -2.30 3.63 -0.78
N PRO A 180 -2.12 2.52 -0.04
CA PRO A 180 -0.91 1.72 -0.15
C PRO A 180 -0.69 1.23 -1.58
N SER A 181 0.57 1.17 -1.98
CA SER A 181 0.98 0.60 -3.26
C SER A 181 1.98 -0.53 -3.05
N ALA A 182 1.64 -1.72 -3.52
CA ALA A 182 2.52 -2.89 -3.47
C ALA A 182 3.44 -2.96 -4.69
N CYS A 183 4.63 -3.50 -4.48
CA CYS A 183 5.60 -3.77 -5.55
C CYS A 183 5.26 -5.09 -6.26
N GLU A 184 5.99 -5.42 -7.33
CA GLU A 184 5.90 -6.69 -8.08
C GLU A 184 4.50 -7.07 -8.60
N VAL A 185 3.59 -6.09 -8.74
CA VAL A 185 2.17 -6.36 -9.02
C VAL A 185 1.56 -7.32 -8.00
N ASP A 186 2.00 -7.27 -6.74
CA ASP A 186 1.44 -8.05 -5.64
C ASP A 186 0.07 -7.52 -5.19
N VAL A 187 -0.97 -7.90 -5.94
CA VAL A 187 -2.37 -7.52 -5.68
C VAL A 187 -2.83 -8.00 -4.29
N MET A 188 -2.40 -9.18 -3.84
CA MET A 188 -2.78 -9.68 -2.52
C MET A 188 -2.05 -8.94 -1.39
N GLY A 189 -0.78 -8.56 -1.62
CA GLY A 189 -0.02 -7.65 -0.77
C GLY A 189 -0.70 -6.28 -0.66
N ALA A 190 -1.11 -5.70 -1.78
CA ALA A 190 -1.83 -4.42 -1.83
C ALA A 190 -3.13 -4.47 -1.01
N LEU A 191 -3.94 -5.52 -1.20
CA LEU A 191 -5.16 -5.75 -0.41
C LEU A 191 -4.88 -5.89 1.09
N SER A 192 -3.80 -6.59 1.44
CA SER A 192 -3.40 -6.77 2.85
C SER A 192 -2.97 -5.44 3.47
N MET A 193 -2.17 -4.64 2.76
CA MET A 193 -1.79 -3.29 3.18
C MET A 193 -3.02 -2.39 3.32
N TYR A 194 -3.95 -2.41 2.37
CA TYR A 194 -5.16 -1.59 2.40
C TYR A 194 -6.08 -1.96 3.58
N ALA A 195 -6.25 -3.25 3.86
CA ALA A 195 -6.97 -3.72 5.03
C ALA A 195 -6.32 -3.23 6.34
N LEU A 196 -4.99 -3.31 6.46
CA LEU A 196 -4.25 -2.83 7.63
C LEU A 196 -4.36 -1.31 7.78
N ALA A 197 -4.20 -0.55 6.70
CA ALA A 197 -4.33 0.89 6.69
C ALA A 197 -5.75 1.35 7.06
N SER A 198 -6.78 0.67 6.56
CA SER A 198 -8.18 0.92 6.92
C SER A 198 -8.48 0.62 8.39
N CYS A 199 -7.82 -0.42 8.94
CA CYS A 199 -7.94 -0.79 10.34
C CYS A 199 -7.31 0.26 11.25
N SER A 200 -6.03 0.58 11.01
CA SER A 200 -5.21 1.40 11.89
C SER A 200 -5.35 2.90 11.65
N LEU A 201 -5.82 3.30 10.47
CA LEU A 201 -5.73 4.68 9.94
C LEU A 201 -4.30 5.21 9.91
N ASN A 202 -3.33 4.29 9.77
CA ASN A 202 -1.91 4.57 9.62
C ASN A 202 -1.38 3.86 8.36
N PRO A 203 -0.30 4.37 7.74
CA PRO A 203 0.33 3.71 6.61
C PRO A 203 0.70 2.26 6.91
N ALA A 204 0.43 1.37 5.96
CA ALA A 204 0.91 -0.01 5.97
C ALA A 204 1.97 -0.18 4.87
N SER A 205 2.93 -1.07 5.08
CA SER A 205 4.04 -1.30 4.15
C SER A 205 4.25 -2.80 3.94
N LEU A 206 4.65 -3.17 2.72
CA LEU A 206 5.03 -4.53 2.37
C LEU A 206 6.56 -4.63 2.39
N ALA A 207 7.09 -5.66 3.06
CA ALA A 207 8.53 -5.86 3.20
C ALA A 207 8.91 -7.32 3.04
N ASP A 208 10.10 -7.56 2.49
CA ASP A 208 10.69 -8.87 2.34
C ASP A 208 11.44 -9.25 3.62
N TRP A 209 11.31 -10.52 4.01
CA TRP A 209 12.20 -11.13 5.00
C TRP A 209 13.52 -11.43 4.30
N ASN A 210 14.49 -10.54 4.49
CA ASN A 210 15.65 -10.47 3.63
C ASN A 210 16.79 -11.35 4.15
N ASN A 211 17.24 -11.11 5.38
CA ASN A 211 18.42 -11.76 5.96
C ASN A 211 18.29 -11.94 7.47
N ASN A 212 19.14 -12.80 8.06
CA ASN A 212 19.29 -12.90 9.51
C ASN A 212 19.78 -11.58 10.10
N PHE A 213 19.35 -11.28 11.33
CA PHE A 213 19.90 -10.16 12.07
C PHE A 213 21.15 -10.59 12.85
N GLY A 214 22.30 -10.65 12.17
CA GLY A 214 23.51 -11.24 12.75
C GLY A 214 23.26 -12.68 13.20
N ASP A 215 23.65 -13.01 14.44
CA ASP A 215 23.45 -14.34 15.04
C ASP A 215 22.15 -14.46 15.86
N GLU A 216 21.31 -13.42 15.87
CA GLU A 216 20.08 -13.35 16.66
C GLU A 216 18.96 -14.15 16.01
N ARG A 217 18.67 -15.35 16.54
CA ARG A 217 17.71 -16.31 15.94
C ARG A 217 16.27 -15.82 15.85
N ASP A 218 15.85 -14.94 16.77
CA ASP A 218 14.48 -14.44 16.83
C ASP A 218 14.29 -13.10 16.10
N LYS A 219 15.27 -12.69 15.28
CA LYS A 219 15.25 -11.42 14.54
C LYS A 219 15.62 -11.64 13.07
N CYS A 220 14.96 -10.90 12.19
CA CYS A 220 15.32 -10.83 10.77
C CYS A 220 15.36 -9.37 10.31
N VAL A 221 16.12 -9.14 9.24
CA VAL A 221 16.15 -7.88 8.51
C VAL A 221 14.98 -7.84 7.55
N LEU A 222 14.17 -6.80 7.67
CA LEU A 222 13.09 -6.50 6.72
C LEU A 222 13.57 -5.44 5.73
N PHE A 223 13.27 -5.64 4.46
CA PHE A 223 13.67 -4.72 3.39
C PHE A 223 12.67 -4.71 2.25
N HIS A 224 12.46 -3.55 1.62
CA HIS A 224 11.83 -3.43 0.30
C HIS A 224 12.42 -2.21 -0.42
N CYS A 225 12.22 -2.11 -1.73
CA CYS A 225 12.83 -1.10 -2.59
C CYS A 225 12.26 0.33 -2.45
N GLY A 226 11.32 0.58 -1.53
CA GLY A 226 10.91 1.93 -1.15
C GLY A 226 9.41 2.25 -1.23
N ASN A 227 8.52 1.27 -1.10
CA ASN A 227 7.06 1.47 -0.99
C ASN A 227 6.58 1.96 0.40
N PHE A 228 7.52 2.20 1.32
CA PHE A 228 7.25 2.69 2.67
C PHE A 228 6.84 4.16 2.64
N ALA A 229 5.83 4.52 3.43
CA ALA A 229 5.51 5.93 3.67
C ALA A 229 6.68 6.61 4.38
N SER A 230 7.11 7.78 3.92
CA SER A 230 8.21 8.53 4.55
C SER A 230 7.95 8.85 6.02
N ALA A 231 6.69 9.02 6.42
CA ALA A 231 6.31 9.21 7.82
C ALA A 231 6.71 8.04 8.74
N SER A 232 6.88 6.83 8.19
CA SER A 232 7.33 5.63 8.90
C SER A 232 8.86 5.49 8.97
N LEU A 233 9.60 6.37 8.29
CA LEU A 233 11.05 6.32 8.17
C LEU A 233 11.75 7.43 8.95
N GLU A 234 12.91 7.12 9.51
CA GLU A 234 13.91 8.07 9.98
C GLU A 234 14.66 8.62 8.76
N SER A 235 14.62 9.95 8.58
CA SER A 235 15.36 10.67 7.54
C SER A 235 15.16 10.10 6.13
N ALA A 236 13.92 10.10 5.64
CA ALA A 236 13.61 9.63 4.29
C ALA A 236 14.36 10.43 3.21
N THR A 237 15.13 9.75 2.37
CA THR A 237 15.87 10.34 1.25
C THR A 237 15.57 9.61 -0.05
N MET A 238 15.51 10.35 -1.16
CA MET A 238 15.44 9.75 -2.49
C MET A 238 16.85 9.48 -3.03
N GLY A 239 17.05 8.30 -3.59
CA GLY A 239 18.29 7.90 -4.22
C GLY A 239 18.08 6.90 -5.36
N THR A 240 19.15 6.19 -5.71
CA THR A 240 19.13 5.09 -6.68
C THR A 240 18.86 3.77 -5.97
N ALA A 241 18.27 2.78 -6.66
CA ALA A 241 18.20 1.41 -6.13
C ALA A 241 19.45 0.62 -6.53
N ASP A 242 20.28 0.26 -5.55
CA ASP A 242 21.56 -0.42 -5.79
C ASP A 242 21.39 -1.83 -6.38
N ILE A 243 20.44 -2.63 -5.88
CA ILE A 243 20.24 -4.01 -6.32
C ILE A 243 19.85 -4.04 -7.79
N ILE A 244 18.78 -3.34 -8.17
CA ILE A 244 18.32 -3.26 -9.57
C ILE A 244 19.37 -2.56 -10.44
N GLY A 245 20.08 -1.57 -9.89
CA GLY A 245 21.14 -0.83 -10.58
C GLY A 245 22.31 -1.70 -11.03
N THR A 246 22.55 -2.87 -10.42
CA THR A 246 23.54 -3.84 -10.93
C THR A 246 23.17 -4.44 -12.29
N THR A 247 21.89 -4.42 -12.65
CA THR A 247 21.38 -5.01 -13.90
C THR A 247 21.11 -3.96 -14.96
N VAL A 248 20.53 -2.81 -14.58
CA VAL A 248 20.07 -1.77 -15.54
C VAL A 248 20.87 -0.47 -15.49
N GLY A 249 21.91 -0.38 -14.66
CA GLY A 249 22.68 0.85 -14.41
C GLY A 249 22.05 1.71 -13.31
N LYS A 250 22.87 2.28 -12.42
CA LYS A 250 22.38 3.05 -11.25
C LYS A 250 21.68 4.35 -11.66
N GLU A 251 22.15 4.97 -12.72
CA GLU A 251 21.58 6.17 -13.34
C GLU A 251 20.14 5.99 -13.84
N ASN A 252 19.71 4.73 -14.02
CA ASN A 252 18.37 4.37 -14.46
C ASN A 252 17.43 3.99 -13.30
N THR A 253 17.88 4.07 -12.05
CA THR A 253 17.09 3.64 -10.87
C THR A 253 16.77 4.78 -9.90
N CYS A 254 16.79 6.03 -10.38
CA CYS A 254 16.50 7.22 -9.57
C CYS A 254 15.07 7.22 -9.03
N GLY A 255 14.88 7.48 -7.73
CA GLY A 255 13.55 7.57 -7.10
C GLY A 255 13.25 6.47 -6.09
N ALA A 256 14.23 5.63 -5.73
CA ALA A 256 14.12 4.76 -4.56
C ALA A 256 14.06 5.61 -3.28
N VAL A 257 13.20 5.26 -2.33
CA VAL A 257 13.12 5.93 -1.02
C VAL A 257 13.89 5.10 -0.01
N HIS A 258 14.92 5.72 0.56
CA HIS A 258 15.80 5.15 1.57
C HIS A 258 15.48 5.74 2.94
N GLY A 259 15.57 4.90 3.96
CA GLY A 259 15.39 5.32 5.34
C GLY A 259 15.37 4.12 6.28
N ARG A 260 15.63 4.37 7.55
CA ARG A 260 15.48 3.34 8.59
C ARG A 260 14.04 3.40 9.11
N MET A 261 13.36 2.26 9.21
CA MET A 261 12.05 2.24 9.86
C MET A 261 12.15 2.73 11.30
N LYS A 262 11.23 3.62 11.69
CA LYS A 262 11.11 4.11 13.06
C LYS A 262 10.80 2.95 14.01
N GLN A 263 11.33 3.02 15.23
CA GLN A 263 11.00 2.06 16.28
C GLN A 263 9.56 2.29 16.79
N GLY A 264 8.82 1.20 17.00
CA GLY A 264 7.46 1.20 17.55
C GLY A 264 6.54 0.26 16.78
#